data_AF-A0A962AV76-F1
#
_entry.id   AF-A0A962AV76-F1
#
_cell.length_a   1.000
_cell.length_b   1.000
_cell.length_c   1.000
_cell.angle_alpha   90.00
_cell.angle_beta   90.00
_cell.angle_gamma   90.00
#
_symmetry.space_group_name_H-M   'P 1'
#
loop_
_entity.id
_entity.type
_entity.pdbx_description
1 polymer ?
#
loop_
_entity_poly.entity_id
_entity_poly.type
_entity_poly.pdbx_seq_one_letter_code
_entity_poly.pdbx_strand_id
1 'polypeptide(L)'
;MAKLKFQTLDEHSPVFWGLIGLHLVLIALGLGAALYMEEHGHIVTGMNNQIVWGLPHVFAVFLIVSASGALNVASVSSVFNRLAYKPYARLSGILAIALLAGGLAVLVLDLGRPERLIVAILKHNFKSIFAWNIYLYTGFMAIVAAYLFAMMDRRASQNATLG
;
A
#
# COMPACT_ATOMS: atom_id res chain seq x y z
N MET A 1 -11.48 -24.59 10.54
CA MET A 1 -10.84 -23.79 9.47
C MET A 1 -11.90 -22.93 8.80
N ALA A 2 -11.76 -21.61 8.82
CA ALA A 2 -12.73 -20.72 8.16
C ALA A 2 -12.65 -20.90 6.63
N LYS A 3 -13.72 -21.40 6.01
CA LYS A 3 -13.87 -21.45 4.55
C LYS A 3 -14.25 -20.05 4.09
N LEU A 4 -13.32 -19.35 3.42
CA LEU A 4 -13.63 -18.11 2.71
C LEU A 4 -14.65 -18.42 1.60
N LYS A 5 -15.91 -18.07 1.84
CA LYS A 5 -17.00 -18.20 0.88
C LYS A 5 -17.11 -16.86 0.16
N PHE A 6 -16.59 -16.80 -1.07
CA PHE A 6 -16.81 -15.65 -1.95
C PHE A 6 -18.30 -15.64 -2.29
N GLN A 7 -19.06 -14.75 -1.63
CA GLN A 7 -20.47 -14.52 -1.92
C GLN A 7 -20.58 -13.26 -2.76
N THR A 8 -21.40 -13.31 -3.81
CA THR A 8 -21.89 -12.10 -4.46
C THR A 8 -22.72 -11.34 -3.42
N LEU A 9 -22.44 -10.04 -3.26
CA LEU A 9 -23.24 -9.17 -2.41
C LEU A 9 -24.57 -8.90 -3.13
N ASP A 10 -25.49 -9.86 -3.09
CA ASP A 10 -26.80 -9.74 -3.75
C ASP A 10 -27.71 -8.71 -3.04
N GLU A 11 -27.45 -8.45 -1.76
CA GLU A 11 -28.09 -7.38 -0.99
C GLU A 11 -27.03 -6.53 -0.28
N HIS A 12 -26.91 -5.27 -0.67
CA HIS A 12 -26.02 -4.33 0.02
C HIS A 12 -26.60 -4.01 1.41
N SER A 13 -26.24 -4.83 2.40
CA SER A 13 -26.58 -4.59 3.81
C SER A 13 -26.26 -3.15 4.22
N PRO A 14 -27.07 -2.50 5.07
CA PRO A 14 -26.78 -1.16 5.58
C PRO A 14 -25.40 -1.06 6.24
N VAL A 15 -24.87 -2.17 6.77
CA VAL A 15 -23.50 -2.24 7.31
C VAL A 15 -22.44 -2.02 6.23
N PHE A 16 -22.63 -2.57 5.03
CA PHE A 16 -21.71 -2.39 3.90
C PHE A 16 -21.61 -0.91 3.51
N TRP A 17 -22.75 -0.23 3.37
CA TRP A 17 -22.81 1.20 3.10
C TRP A 17 -22.23 2.03 4.25
N GLY A 18 -22.50 1.64 5.50
CA GLY A 18 -21.89 2.26 6.68
C GLY A 18 -20.36 2.17 6.68
N LEU A 19 -19.80 1.01 6.30
CA LEU A 19 -18.35 0.83 6.18
C LEU A 19 -17.76 1.67 5.05
N ILE A 20 -18.43 1.76 3.89
CA ILE A 20 -18.00 2.65 2.80
C ILE A 20 -18.01 4.10 3.27
N GLY A 21 -19.10 4.55 3.91
CA GLY A 21 -19.23 5.90 4.44
C GLY A 21 -18.11 6.23 5.44
N LEU A 22 -17.80 5.30 6.35
CA LEU A 22 -16.70 5.46 7.29
C LEU A 22 -15.35 5.65 6.58
N HIS A 23 -15.04 4.84 5.56
CA HIS A 23 -13.79 4.98 4.80
C HIS A 23 -13.73 6.31 4.06
N LEU A 24 -14.84 6.76 3.46
CA LEU A 24 -14.90 8.06 2.79
C LEU A 24 -14.67 9.22 3.77
N VAL A 25 -15.23 9.15 4.99
CA VAL A 25 -14.98 10.14 6.03
C VAL A 25 -13.50 10.16 6.43
N LEU A 26 -12.88 8.99 6.64
CA LEU A 26 -11.45 8.91 6.97
C LEU A 26 -10.56 9.48 5.85
N ILE A 27 -10.88 9.20 4.59
CA ILE A 27 -10.18 9.77 3.43
C ILE A 27 -10.35 11.30 3.41
N ALA A 28 -11.55 11.81 3.61
CA ALA A 28 -11.83 13.24 3.63
C ALA A 28 -11.07 13.95 4.77
N LEU A 29 -11.01 13.35 5.96
CA LEU A 29 -10.22 13.86 7.08
C LEU A 29 -8.72 13.86 6.76
N GLY A 30 -8.22 12.79 6.14
CA GLY A 30 -6.81 12.71 5.73
C GLY A 30 -6.43 13.77 4.68
N LEU A 31 -7.29 13.98 3.68
CA LEU A 31 -7.10 15.04 2.68
C LEU A 31 -7.20 16.44 3.30
N GLY A 32 -8.17 16.65 4.21
CA GLY A 32 -8.29 17.91 4.95
C GLY A 32 -7.04 18.22 5.80
N ALA A 33 -6.47 17.20 6.45
CA ALA A 33 -5.22 17.34 7.19
C ALA A 33 -4.04 17.67 6.27
N ALA A 34 -3.97 17.06 5.08
CA ALA A 34 -2.93 17.37 4.10
C ALA A 34 -3.02 18.81 3.58
N LEU A 35 -4.23 19.29 3.26
CA LEU A 35 -4.46 20.69 2.85
C LEU A 35 -4.10 21.66 3.98
N TYR A 36 -4.48 21.35 5.22
CA TYR A 36 -4.13 22.17 6.37
C TYR A 36 -2.62 22.28 6.56
N MET A 37 -1.90 21.16 6.36
CA MET A 37 -0.44 21.10 6.43
C MET A 37 0.24 21.86 5.27
N GLU A 38 -0.38 21.92 4.09
CA GLU A 38 0.10 22.71 2.96
C GLU A 38 0.00 24.23 3.25
N GLU A 39 -1.13 24.67 3.84
CA GLU A 39 -1.36 26.09 4.15
C GLU A 39 -0.55 26.60 5.35
N HIS A 40 -0.50 25.80 6.43
CA HIS A 40 0.14 26.22 7.70
C HIS A 40 1.60 25.74 7.82
N GLY A 41 2.04 24.91 6.87
CA GLY A 41 3.35 24.32 6.83
C GLY A 41 3.54 23.15 7.81
N HIS A 42 4.69 22.52 7.69
CA HIS A 42 5.07 21.31 8.41
C HIS A 42 5.21 21.46 9.94
N ILE A 43 5.20 22.70 10.45
CA ILE A 43 5.26 23.01 11.88
C ILE A 43 4.08 22.41 12.65
N VAL A 44 2.92 22.25 12.00
CA VAL A 44 1.71 21.64 12.58
C VAL A 44 1.97 20.23 13.09
N THR A 45 2.87 19.50 12.45
CA THR A 45 3.19 18.10 12.78
C THR A 45 4.27 17.98 13.86
N GLY A 46 4.74 19.11 14.41
CA GLY A 46 5.83 19.16 15.39
C GLY A 46 7.23 19.10 14.78
N MET A 47 7.35 19.18 13.45
CA MET A 47 8.65 19.27 12.78
C MET A 47 9.30 20.64 12.97
N ASN A 48 10.63 20.65 13.05
CA ASN A 48 11.44 21.85 13.13
C ASN A 48 12.78 21.63 12.40
N ASN A 49 13.69 22.61 12.43
CA ASN A 49 14.97 22.49 11.69
C ASN A 49 15.92 21.41 12.24
N GLN A 50 15.70 20.92 13.46
CA GLN A 50 16.44 19.79 14.04
C GLN A 50 15.74 18.45 13.77
N ILE A 51 14.41 18.46 13.77
CA ILE A 51 13.55 17.29 13.54
C ILE A 51 12.84 17.48 12.20
N VAL A 52 13.53 17.09 11.14
CA VAL A 52 13.09 17.30 9.75
C VAL A 52 12.06 16.29 9.27
N TRP A 53 11.91 15.15 9.96
CA TRP A 53 10.92 14.11 9.65
C TRP A 53 10.08 13.81 10.90
N GLY A 54 8.79 14.11 10.80
CA GLY A 54 7.83 13.95 11.89
C GLY A 54 6.93 12.73 11.71
N LEU A 55 5.75 12.81 12.32
CA LEU A 55 4.73 11.76 12.30
C LEU A 55 4.30 11.31 10.89
N PRO A 56 4.10 12.20 9.88
CA PRO A 56 3.69 11.76 8.56
C PRO A 56 4.71 10.80 7.93
N HIS A 57 6.00 11.12 8.08
CA HIS A 57 7.08 10.28 7.56
C HIS A 57 7.15 8.92 8.24
N VAL A 58 7.05 8.88 9.58
CA VAL A 58 7.02 7.62 10.36
C VAL A 58 5.83 6.75 9.94
N PHE A 59 4.66 7.36 9.75
CA PHE A 59 3.46 6.65 9.32
C PHE A 59 3.60 6.09 7.91
N ALA A 60 4.19 6.84 6.97
CA ALA A 60 4.48 6.36 5.62
C ALA A 60 5.39 5.13 5.64
N VAL A 61 6.49 5.18 6.38
CA VAL A 61 7.43 4.04 6.51
C VAL A 61 6.73 2.83 7.16
N PHE A 62 5.91 3.07 8.19
CA PHE A 62 5.12 2.01 8.82
C PHE A 62 4.20 1.29 7.82
N LEU A 63 3.49 2.03 6.96
CA LEU A 63 2.62 1.45 5.94
C LEU A 63 3.41 0.66 4.89
N ILE A 64 4.56 1.16 4.45
CA ILE A 64 5.43 0.49 3.48
C ILE A 64 6.00 -0.82 4.06
N VAL A 65 6.47 -0.81 5.30
CA VAL A 65 6.95 -2.03 5.98
C VAL A 65 5.80 -3.00 6.23
N SER A 66 4.63 -2.49 6.61
CA SER A 66 3.43 -3.31 6.78
C SER A 66 2.98 -3.96 5.48
N ALA A 67 3.15 -3.30 4.33
CA ALA A 67 2.88 -3.89 3.01
C ALA A 67 3.75 -5.12 2.75
N SER A 68 5.04 -5.04 3.07
CA SER A 68 5.95 -6.20 3.01
C SER A 68 5.50 -7.32 3.96
N GLY A 69 5.13 -6.97 5.19
CA GLY A 69 4.59 -7.93 6.17
C GLY A 69 3.30 -8.60 5.69
N ALA A 70 2.38 -7.85 5.09
CA ALA A 70 1.12 -8.37 4.55
C ALA A 70 1.37 -9.37 3.43
N LEU A 71 2.33 -9.10 2.54
CA LEU A 71 2.69 -9.98 1.42
C LEU A 71 3.24 -11.34 1.87
N ASN A 72 3.88 -11.41 3.04
CA ASN A 72 4.45 -12.67 3.55
C ASN A 72 3.40 -13.79 3.69
N VAL A 73 2.13 -13.46 3.96
CA VAL A 73 1.04 -14.47 4.01
C VAL A 73 0.86 -15.17 2.66
N ALA A 74 0.95 -14.41 1.56
CA ALA A 74 0.91 -14.96 0.22
C ALA A 74 2.18 -15.79 -0.08
N SER A 75 3.37 -15.28 0.29
CA SER A 75 4.63 -16.00 0.15
C SER A 75 4.65 -17.35 0.89
N VAL A 76 4.13 -17.39 2.12
CA VAL A 76 4.02 -18.63 2.91
C VAL A 76 3.11 -19.64 2.22
N SER A 77 2.02 -19.18 1.61
CA SER A 77 1.12 -20.06 0.88
C SER A 77 1.75 -20.64 -0.38
N SER A 78 2.49 -19.85 -1.17
CA SER A 78 3.00 -20.29 -2.48
C SER A 78 4.35 -20.99 -2.39
N VAL A 79 5.28 -20.49 -1.56
CA VAL A 79 6.66 -20.99 -1.49
C VAL A 79 6.75 -22.23 -0.61
N PHE A 80 6.06 -22.22 0.53
CA PHE A 80 6.11 -23.34 1.50
C PHE A 80 4.95 -24.33 1.34
N ASN A 81 4.17 -24.17 0.26
CA ASN A 81 3.04 -25.04 -0.11
C ASN A 81 2.03 -25.30 1.03
N ARG A 82 1.79 -24.30 1.90
CA ARG A 82 0.85 -24.41 3.01
C ARG A 82 -0.57 -24.12 2.54
N LEU A 83 -1.32 -25.18 2.22
CA LEU A 83 -2.70 -25.12 1.70
C LEU A 83 -3.68 -24.33 2.59
N ALA A 84 -3.43 -24.24 3.89
CA ALA A 84 -4.25 -23.44 4.82
C ALA A 84 -4.26 -21.94 4.50
N TYR A 85 -3.20 -21.41 3.88
CA TYR A 85 -3.07 -19.98 3.56
C TYR A 85 -3.47 -19.63 2.12
N LYS A 86 -3.73 -20.64 1.28
CA LYS A 86 -4.11 -20.47 -0.14
C LYS A 86 -5.31 -19.55 -0.38
N PRO A 87 -6.40 -19.57 0.40
CA PRO A 87 -7.50 -18.65 0.17
C PRO A 87 -7.16 -17.20 0.58
N TYR A 88 -6.24 -17.00 1.53
CA TYR A 88 -5.81 -15.69 2.01
C TYR A 88 -4.72 -15.05 1.15
N ALA A 89 -4.01 -15.82 0.33
CA ALA A 89 -2.90 -15.34 -0.50
C ALA A 89 -3.30 -14.17 -1.43
N ARG A 90 -4.48 -14.25 -2.06
CA ARG A 90 -4.99 -13.19 -2.95
C ARG A 90 -5.35 -11.91 -2.19
N LEU A 91 -6.00 -12.04 -1.02
CA LEU A 91 -6.35 -10.91 -0.17
C LEU A 91 -5.10 -10.23 0.40
N SER A 92 -4.08 -11.02 0.75
CA SER A 92 -2.77 -10.55 1.20
C SER A 92 -2.07 -9.70 0.13
N GLY A 93 -2.08 -10.12 -1.14
CA GLY A 93 -1.52 -9.33 -2.24
C GLY A 93 -2.24 -7.99 -2.45
N ILE A 94 -3.59 -7.99 -2.43
CA ILE A 94 -4.38 -6.75 -2.54
C ILE A 94 -4.11 -5.81 -1.36
N LEU A 95 -4.04 -6.36 -0.14
CA LEU A 95 -3.73 -5.58 1.06
C LEU A 95 -2.33 -4.97 0.99
N ALA A 96 -1.34 -5.72 0.52
CA ALA A 96 0.02 -5.21 0.34
C ALA A 96 0.06 -4.03 -0.65
N ILE A 97 -0.65 -4.12 -1.78
CA ILE A 97 -0.78 -3.02 -2.74
C ILE A 97 -1.46 -1.80 -2.12
N ALA A 98 -2.56 -2.00 -1.40
CA ALA A 98 -3.30 -0.91 -0.75
C ALA A 98 -2.45 -0.19 0.31
N LEU A 99 -1.73 -0.94 1.16
CA LEU A 99 -0.82 -0.38 2.16
C LEU A 99 0.34 0.39 1.53
N LEU A 100 0.94 -0.15 0.46
CA LEU A 100 2.02 0.51 -0.25
C LEU A 100 1.53 1.80 -0.95
N ALA A 101 0.36 1.75 -1.59
CA ALA A 101 -0.25 2.92 -2.21
C ALA A 101 -0.56 4.01 -1.18
N GLY A 102 -1.09 3.64 -0.01
CA GLY A 102 -1.31 4.56 1.10
C GLY A 102 -0.01 5.17 1.63
N GLY A 103 1.03 4.35 1.83
CA GLY A 103 2.35 4.83 2.28
C GLY A 103 2.99 5.80 1.27
N LEU A 104 2.90 5.49 -0.03
CA LEU A 104 3.37 6.38 -1.09
C LEU A 104 2.58 7.69 -1.16
N ALA A 105 1.25 7.64 -1.01
CA ALA A 105 0.42 8.84 -0.99
C ALA A 105 0.80 9.77 0.17
N VAL A 106 0.97 9.22 1.38
CA VAL A 106 1.43 10.01 2.55
C VAL A 106 2.82 10.59 2.30
N LEU A 107 3.74 9.81 1.74
CA LEU A 107 5.10 10.28 1.41
C LEU A 107 5.06 11.45 0.41
N VAL A 108 4.21 11.37 -0.62
CA VAL A 108 4.02 12.45 -1.60
C VAL A 108 3.43 13.70 -0.95
N LEU A 109 2.45 13.56 -0.06
CA LEU A 109 1.84 14.69 0.63
C LEU A 109 2.76 15.31 1.68
N ASP A 110 3.72 14.54 2.22
CA ASP A 110 4.74 15.01 3.15
C ASP A 110 5.85 15.82 2.45
N LEU A 111 6.05 15.62 1.14
CA LEU A 111 6.88 16.52 0.34
C LEU A 111 6.18 17.86 0.26
N GLY A 112 6.61 18.86 1.04
CA GLY A 112 5.98 20.18 1.08
C GLY A 112 5.91 20.95 -0.26
N ARG A 113 6.44 20.37 -1.35
CA ARG A 113 6.30 20.79 -2.75
C ARG A 113 6.23 19.56 -3.66
N PRO A 114 5.09 18.85 -3.68
CA PRO A 114 4.96 17.59 -4.42
C PRO A 114 5.19 17.78 -5.93
N GLU A 115 4.95 18.98 -6.46
CA GLU A 115 5.18 19.34 -7.86
C GLU A 115 6.64 19.13 -8.32
N ARG A 116 7.60 19.15 -7.38
CA ARG A 116 9.03 18.98 -7.68
C ARG A 116 9.45 17.52 -7.83
N LEU A 117 8.59 16.55 -7.50
CA LEU A 117 8.86 15.13 -7.74
C LEU A 117 9.14 14.83 -9.23
N ILE A 118 8.48 15.54 -10.15
CA ILE A 118 8.70 15.39 -11.59
C ILE A 118 10.17 15.72 -11.94
N VAL A 119 10.74 16.74 -11.31
CA VAL A 119 12.15 17.10 -11.50
C VAL A 119 13.07 16.02 -10.94
N ALA A 120 12.73 15.41 -9.81
CA ALA A 120 13.50 14.29 -9.25
C ALA A 120 13.46 13.04 -10.15
N ILE A 121 12.34 12.80 -10.83
CA ILE A 121 12.21 11.71 -11.81
C ILE A 121 13.05 11.99 -13.08
N LEU A 122 13.09 13.25 -13.54
CA LEU A 122 13.81 13.64 -14.75
C LEU A 122 15.32 13.86 -14.54
N LYS A 123 15.74 14.40 -13.39
CA LYS A 123 17.14 14.61 -13.01
C LYS A 123 17.53 13.63 -11.90
N HIS A 124 17.88 12.41 -12.30
CA HIS A 124 18.25 11.34 -11.39
C HIS A 124 19.62 11.54 -10.74
N ASN A 125 19.67 11.39 -9.42
CA ASN A 125 20.91 11.32 -8.65
C ASN A 125 21.03 9.96 -7.97
N PHE A 126 21.78 9.04 -8.58
CA PHE A 126 21.97 7.67 -8.10
C PHE A 126 22.77 7.56 -6.78
N LYS A 127 23.39 8.64 -6.29
CA LYS A 127 23.98 8.67 -4.95
C LYS A 127 22.95 8.92 -3.84
N SER A 128 21.75 9.42 -4.18
CA SER A 128 20.73 9.76 -3.20
C SER A 128 19.92 8.54 -2.78
N ILE A 129 19.81 8.30 -1.48
CA ILE A 129 18.94 7.24 -0.93
C ILE A 129 17.45 7.47 -1.28
N PHE A 130 17.04 8.73 -1.41
CA PHE A 130 15.67 9.07 -1.82
C PHE A 130 15.37 8.67 -3.26
N ALA A 131 16.35 8.74 -4.17
CA ALA A 131 16.18 8.28 -5.54
C ALA A 131 16.02 6.74 -5.59
N TRP A 132 16.82 6.01 -4.80
CA TRP A 132 16.68 4.56 -4.66
C TRP A 132 15.31 4.15 -4.13
N ASN A 133 14.78 4.86 -3.14
CA ASN A 133 13.44 4.57 -2.59
C ASN A 133 12.34 4.62 -3.65
N ILE A 134 12.38 5.58 -4.59
CA ILE A 134 11.39 5.66 -5.68
C ILE A 134 11.43 4.38 -6.53
N TYR A 135 12.63 3.91 -6.89
CA TYR A 135 12.78 2.67 -7.67
C TYR A 135 12.38 1.43 -6.89
N LEU A 136 12.76 1.34 -5.62
CA LEU A 136 12.44 0.20 -4.77
C LEU A 136 10.94 0.09 -4.54
N TYR A 137 10.24 1.20 -4.27
CA TYR A 137 8.79 1.17 -4.04
C TYR A 137 8.02 0.89 -5.34
N THR A 138 8.42 1.51 -6.45
CA THR A 138 7.79 1.25 -7.76
C THR A 138 8.04 -0.19 -8.20
N GLY A 139 9.27 -0.70 -8.03
CA GLY A 139 9.63 -2.08 -8.31
C GLY A 139 8.88 -3.08 -7.43
N PHE A 140 8.77 -2.80 -6.14
CA PHE A 140 7.98 -3.62 -5.22
C PHE A 140 6.49 -3.67 -5.63
N MET A 141 5.90 -2.52 -5.98
CA MET A 141 4.53 -2.47 -6.49
C MET A 141 4.35 -3.33 -7.75
N ALA A 142 5.28 -3.22 -8.71
CA ALA A 142 5.25 -3.99 -9.95
C ALA A 142 5.37 -5.51 -9.70
N ILE A 143 6.26 -5.91 -8.79
CA ILE A 143 6.44 -7.32 -8.40
C ILE A 143 5.16 -7.87 -7.74
N VAL A 144 4.56 -7.13 -6.81
CA VAL A 144 3.33 -7.58 -6.14
C VAL A 144 2.16 -7.64 -7.13
N ALA A 145 2.05 -6.69 -8.05
CA ALA A 145 1.05 -6.70 -9.11
C ALA A 145 1.22 -7.90 -10.05
N ALA A 146 2.45 -8.19 -10.49
CA ALA A 146 2.76 -9.35 -11.31
C ALA A 146 2.47 -10.67 -10.57
N TYR A 147 2.81 -10.74 -9.28
CA TYR A 147 2.54 -11.89 -8.43
C TYR A 147 1.03 -12.12 -8.22
N LEU A 148 0.26 -11.06 -7.97
CA LEU A 148 -1.19 -11.14 -7.89
C LEU A 148 -1.80 -11.56 -9.23
N PHE A 149 -1.30 -11.04 -10.36
CA PHE A 149 -1.71 -11.44 -11.69
C PHE A 149 -1.47 -12.93 -11.93
N ALA A 150 -0.29 -13.44 -11.60
CA ALA A 150 0.03 -14.86 -11.70
C ALA A 150 -0.87 -15.74 -10.82
N MET A 151 -1.29 -15.26 -9.65
CA MET A 151 -2.26 -15.96 -8.80
C MET A 151 -3.70 -15.94 -9.34
N MET A 152 -4.06 -14.91 -10.11
CA MET A 152 -5.38 -14.78 -10.74
C MET A 152 -5.47 -15.55 -12.06
N ASP A 153 -4.34 -15.75 -12.76
CA ASP A 153 -4.33 -16.50 -14.00
C ASP A 153 -4.70 -17.98 -13.78
N ARG A 154 -5.81 -18.38 -14.40
CA ARG A 154 -6.35 -19.75 -14.32
C ARG A 154 -5.39 -20.79 -14.89
N ARG A 155 -4.54 -20.45 -15.86
CA ARG A 155 -3.57 -21.40 -16.46
C ARG A 155 -2.46 -21.80 -15.49
N ALA A 156 -1.93 -20.87 -14.70
CA ALA A 156 -0.94 -21.17 -13.67
C ALA A 156 -1.52 -22.06 -12.55
N SER A 157 -2.82 -21.92 -12.24
CA SER A 157 -3.50 -22.74 -11.25
C SER A 157 -3.77 -24.20 -11.68
N GLN A 158 -3.88 -24.46 -12.99
CA GLN A 158 -4.10 -25.81 -13.55
C GLN A 158 -2.80 -26.63 -13.62
N ASN A 159 -1.65 -25.98 -13.85
CA ASN A 159 -0.37 -26.68 -13.92
C ASN A 159 0.14 -27.17 -12.56
N ALA A 160 -0.31 -26.56 -11.46
CA ALA A 160 0.03 -26.99 -10.10
C ALA A 160 -0.75 -28.24 -9.62
N THR A 161 -1.71 -28.73 -10.41
CA THR A 161 -2.48 -29.96 -10.12
C THR A 161 -2.00 -31.19 -10.91
N LEU A 162 -0.96 -31.05 -11.73
CA LEU A 162 -0.41 -32.14 -12.57
C LEU A 162 1.00 -32.59 -12.14
N GLY A 163 1.36 -32.38 -10.88
CA GLY A 163 2.60 -32.87 -10.27
C GLY A 163 2.35 -33.55 -8.95
#